data_AF-A0A938D1L8-F1
#
_entry.id   AF-A0A938D1L8-F1
#
_cell.length_a   1.000
_cell.length_b   1.000
_cell.length_c   1.000
_cell.angle_alpha   90.00
_cell.angle_beta   90.00
_cell.angle_gamma   90.00
#
_symmetry.space_group_name_H-M   'P 1'
#
loop_
_entity.id
_entity.type
_entity.pdbx_description
1 polymer ?
#
loop_
_entity_poly.entity_id
_entity_poly.type
_entity_poly.pdbx_seq_one_letter_code
_entity_poly.pdbx_strand_id
1 'polypeptide(L)'
;MTVTTRLGRRAMLGGTALIAFAAPAILSTPLRAAGAGFDGARHLLSRTGFGPTPSEIAAFEALEYDAAVDRLLRNWKPEAVTPPPSWIGMSPPQAREAQRSFQEKRAARAAGGNPPGSAPGADAGAPPPRPGNIPAKPLENANPLQEQGRELRNWWIEEMLVTDQPLVERMALFWHNHFTSGLQKVRFAPAMYRQNALFRRHALGNFATLLREIARDPAMLRYLDGAQNRASQPNENFARELLELFTLGEGHYSEADIKAAARAFSGWGLDPQTGAFRFYPGAHDTGAKTFLGRTGDLDGGDILDVLLARPRTAEFLVGKLWREFVSLKPHDGEIKRLAGVLRGANYELRPLLKAMFAAEAFRDPASRGGLIKSPVELVVGTVRLLGLPVPEKTRLARAMQAMGQNPFEPPNVKGWPGGEAWITTNTLLMRQQILRRIVEATSVAAADDGPGGMTPPGMMPPGMAPKPGRRADRREQMEPDPRPVEGRSLRGAGMSARLGPSLSGVDVPTLTRALLPLPPLSPLPADAGPGEAVATLLLDPVYQLK
;
A
#
# COMPACT_ATOMS: atom_id res chain seq x y z
N MET A 1 -56.13 12.84 -62.85
CA MET A 1 -57.53 12.94 -63.27
C MET A 1 -58.41 12.77 -62.05
N THR A 2 -59.20 13.82 -61.73
CA THR A 2 -60.56 13.80 -61.12
C THR A 2 -60.81 12.86 -59.92
N VAL A 3 -60.86 13.31 -58.66
CA VAL A 3 -61.84 14.19 -57.96
C VAL A 3 -63.20 13.50 -57.68
N THR A 4 -63.64 13.64 -56.41
CA THR A 4 -65.02 13.55 -55.83
C THR A 4 -65.67 12.15 -55.68
N THR A 5 -66.48 11.81 -54.66
CA THR A 5 -67.27 12.62 -53.70
C THR A 5 -67.74 11.79 -52.47
N ARG A 6 -67.81 12.49 -51.33
CA ARG A 6 -68.73 12.46 -50.16
C ARG A 6 -69.83 11.39 -50.01
N LEU A 7 -70.04 10.98 -48.74
CA LEU A 7 -71.25 11.11 -47.87
C LEU A 7 -71.06 10.11 -46.71
N GLY A 8 -71.29 10.34 -45.42
CA GLY A 8 -72.09 11.33 -44.70
C GLY A 8 -73.09 10.62 -43.77
N ARG A 9 -72.80 10.63 -42.45
CA ARG A 9 -73.69 10.50 -41.27
C ARG A 9 -73.94 9.12 -40.60
N ARG A 10 -73.34 9.03 -39.39
CA ARG A 10 -73.92 8.84 -38.04
C ARG A 10 -74.76 7.58 -37.70
N ALA A 11 -74.14 6.79 -36.82
CA ALA A 11 -74.58 6.40 -35.47
C ALA A 11 -75.78 5.45 -35.31
N MET A 12 -75.51 4.28 -34.72
CA MET A 12 -76.12 3.87 -33.45
C MET A 12 -75.25 2.83 -32.73
N LEU A 13 -75.25 2.94 -31.40
CA LEU A 13 -74.55 2.10 -30.44
C LEU A 13 -75.11 0.66 -30.45
N GLY A 14 -74.20 -0.31 -30.34
CA GLY A 14 -74.50 -1.69 -29.99
C GLY A 14 -73.44 -2.19 -29.00
N GLY A 15 -73.86 -2.48 -27.77
CA GLY A 15 -73.00 -3.05 -26.74
C GLY A 15 -72.71 -4.52 -27.02
N THR A 16 -71.47 -4.92 -26.75
CA THR A 16 -71.06 -6.34 -26.68
C THR A 16 -70.25 -6.54 -25.42
N ALA A 17 -70.70 -7.49 -24.60
CA ALA A 17 -70.07 -7.95 -23.39
C ALA A 17 -68.69 -8.55 -23.70
N LEU A 18 -67.66 -8.11 -22.98
CA LEU A 18 -66.33 -8.71 -22.98
C LEU A 18 -66.23 -9.67 -21.79
N ILE A 19 -66.07 -10.96 -22.11
CA ILE A 19 -65.68 -11.99 -21.15
C ILE A 19 -64.20 -11.74 -20.81
N ALA A 20 -63.93 -11.33 -19.57
CA ALA A 20 -62.58 -11.12 -19.07
C ALA A 20 -61.94 -12.47 -18.70
N PHE A 21 -60.91 -12.88 -19.44
CA PHE A 21 -59.99 -13.92 -18.98
C PHE A 21 -59.08 -13.33 -17.91
N ALA A 22 -59.26 -13.76 -16.66
CA ALA A 22 -58.32 -13.49 -15.59
C ALA A 22 -57.05 -14.35 -15.79
N ALA A 23 -55.97 -13.73 -16.27
CA ALA A 23 -54.64 -14.33 -16.20
C ALA A 23 -54.20 -14.37 -14.72
N PRO A 24 -53.63 -15.47 -14.22
CA PRO A 24 -53.11 -15.51 -12.86
C PRO A 24 -51.92 -14.54 -12.80
N ALA A 25 -52.06 -13.49 -11.99
CA ALA A 25 -50.94 -12.64 -11.62
C ALA A 25 -49.94 -13.52 -10.86
N ILE A 26 -48.88 -13.95 -11.55
CA ILE A 26 -47.67 -14.42 -10.90
C ILE A 26 -47.12 -13.19 -10.17
N LEU A 27 -47.42 -13.11 -8.88
CA LEU A 27 -46.67 -12.27 -7.95
C LEU A 27 -45.23 -12.76 -8.01
N SER A 28 -44.45 -12.15 -8.90
CA SER A 28 -42.99 -12.20 -8.83
C SER A 28 -42.62 -11.55 -7.51
N THR A 29 -42.48 -12.37 -6.46
CA THR A 29 -41.69 -11.99 -5.30
C THR A 29 -40.37 -11.45 -5.85
N PRO A 30 -39.95 -10.21 -5.53
CA PRO A 30 -38.63 -9.78 -5.90
C PRO A 30 -37.69 -10.82 -5.29
N LEU A 31 -36.93 -11.54 -6.13
CA LEU A 31 -35.80 -12.31 -5.63
C LEU A 31 -35.00 -11.29 -4.83
N ARG A 32 -35.03 -11.42 -3.51
CA ARG A 32 -34.08 -10.71 -2.66
C ARG A 32 -32.73 -11.03 -3.29
N ALA A 33 -32.04 -10.00 -3.76
CA ALA A 33 -30.74 -10.20 -4.38
C ALA A 33 -29.92 -11.08 -3.42
N ALA A 34 -29.25 -12.10 -3.96
CA ALA A 34 -28.45 -12.96 -3.12
C ALA A 34 -27.39 -12.08 -2.47
N GLY A 35 -27.26 -12.17 -1.13
CA GLY A 35 -26.20 -11.48 -0.41
C GLY A 35 -24.84 -11.76 -1.03
N ALA A 36 -23.85 -10.89 -0.78
CA ALA A 36 -22.50 -11.06 -1.30
C ALA A 36 -21.95 -12.48 -1.06
N GLY A 37 -22.39 -13.10 0.04
CA GLY A 37 -21.95 -14.41 0.49
C GLY A 37 -20.52 -14.34 0.99
N PHE A 38 -20.10 -15.35 1.76
CA PHE A 38 -18.76 -15.41 2.31
C PHE A 38 -17.68 -15.18 1.25
N ASP A 39 -17.74 -15.90 0.12
CA ASP A 39 -16.67 -15.85 -0.88
C ASP A 39 -16.65 -14.53 -1.66
N GLY A 40 -17.82 -13.91 -1.89
CA GLY A 40 -17.91 -12.61 -2.54
C GLY A 40 -17.39 -11.49 -1.64
N ALA A 41 -17.74 -11.52 -0.36
CA ALA A 41 -17.20 -10.62 0.65
C ALA A 41 -15.68 -10.79 0.80
N ARG A 42 -15.20 -12.03 0.93
CA ARG A 42 -13.76 -12.35 0.99
C ARG A 42 -13.03 -11.85 -0.25
N HIS A 43 -13.56 -12.10 -1.45
CA HIS A 43 -12.93 -11.64 -2.68
C HIS A 43 -12.83 -10.12 -2.73
N LEU A 44 -13.93 -9.41 -2.50
CA LEU A 44 -13.97 -7.94 -2.48
C LEU A 44 -12.91 -7.39 -1.51
N LEU A 45 -12.95 -7.82 -0.25
CA LEU A 45 -12.04 -7.31 0.78
C LEU A 45 -10.57 -7.70 0.55
N SER A 46 -10.31 -8.89 -0.02
CA SER A 46 -8.95 -9.32 -0.36
C SER A 46 -8.35 -8.53 -1.53
N ARG A 47 -9.19 -8.06 -2.47
CA ARG A 47 -8.77 -7.19 -3.57
C ARG A 47 -8.49 -5.77 -3.10
N THR A 48 -9.26 -5.30 -2.12
CA THR A 48 -9.30 -3.89 -1.72
C THR A 48 -8.64 -3.62 -0.38
N GLY A 49 -7.96 -4.59 0.22
CA GLY A 49 -7.32 -4.42 1.52
C GLY A 49 -6.05 -5.24 1.68
N PHE A 50 -5.62 -5.44 2.93
CA PHE A 50 -4.46 -6.24 3.30
C PHE A 50 -4.91 -7.50 4.03
N GLY A 51 -5.67 -8.38 3.35
CA GLY A 51 -6.15 -9.64 3.92
C GLY A 51 -7.25 -9.47 4.99
N PRO A 52 -8.52 -9.76 4.67
CA PRO A 52 -9.61 -9.60 5.62
C PRO A 52 -9.61 -10.70 6.67
N THR A 53 -9.87 -10.32 7.91
CA THR A 53 -10.15 -11.25 9.01
C THR A 53 -11.51 -11.93 8.82
N PRO A 54 -11.75 -13.11 9.43
CA PRO A 54 -13.05 -13.77 9.39
C PRO A 54 -14.21 -12.88 9.87
N SER A 55 -13.99 -12.04 10.88
CA SER A 55 -15.01 -11.11 11.40
C SER A 55 -15.32 -9.97 10.41
N GLU A 56 -14.32 -9.45 9.70
CA GLU A 56 -14.52 -8.47 8.63
C GLU A 56 -15.30 -9.09 7.45
N ILE A 57 -15.00 -10.35 7.09
CA ILE A 57 -15.77 -11.08 6.05
C ILE A 57 -17.22 -11.24 6.48
N ALA A 58 -17.46 -11.73 7.71
CA ALA A 58 -18.81 -11.91 8.24
C ALA A 58 -19.62 -10.60 8.27
N ALA A 59 -18.96 -9.47 8.55
CA ALA A 59 -19.60 -8.15 8.53
C ALA A 59 -20.03 -7.69 7.12
N PHE A 60 -19.48 -8.28 6.05
CA PHE A 60 -19.81 -7.99 4.66
C PHE A 60 -20.69 -9.08 4.02
N GLU A 61 -20.60 -10.32 4.48
CA GLU A 61 -21.32 -11.48 3.94
C GLU A 61 -22.83 -11.28 3.91
N ALA A 62 -23.39 -10.71 4.98
CA ALA A 62 -24.83 -10.49 5.13
C ALA A 62 -25.37 -9.31 4.29
N LEU A 63 -24.48 -8.51 3.69
CA LEU A 63 -24.88 -7.38 2.85
C LEU A 63 -25.18 -7.82 1.43
N GLU A 64 -26.13 -7.16 0.79
CA GLU A 64 -26.21 -7.17 -0.67
C GLU A 64 -24.88 -6.72 -1.26
N TYR A 65 -24.43 -7.35 -2.34
CA TYR A 65 -23.09 -7.09 -2.90
C TYR A 65 -22.85 -5.61 -3.21
N ASP A 66 -23.84 -4.92 -3.80
CA ASP A 66 -23.74 -3.50 -4.08
C ASP A 66 -23.67 -2.65 -2.80
N ALA A 67 -24.38 -3.05 -1.74
CA ALA A 67 -24.31 -2.41 -0.43
C ALA A 67 -22.95 -2.64 0.25
N ALA A 68 -22.30 -3.78 -0.03
CA ALA A 68 -20.95 -4.11 0.40
C ALA A 68 -19.91 -3.21 -0.30
N VAL A 69 -20.03 -3.04 -1.62
CA VAL A 69 -19.22 -2.08 -2.41
C VAL A 69 -19.45 -0.65 -1.92
N ASP A 70 -20.70 -0.24 -1.71
CA ASP A 70 -21.01 1.08 -1.20
C ASP A 70 -20.48 1.29 0.23
N ARG A 71 -20.48 0.26 1.08
CA ARG A 71 -19.84 0.33 2.40
C ARG A 71 -18.35 0.60 2.29
N LEU A 72 -17.67 -0.08 1.38
CA LEU A 72 -16.23 0.06 1.16
C LEU A 72 -15.85 1.46 0.65
N LEU A 73 -16.71 2.07 -0.19
CA LEU A 73 -16.47 3.37 -0.82
C LEU A 73 -17.03 4.57 -0.04
N ARG A 74 -17.79 4.32 1.04
CA ARG A 74 -18.42 5.35 1.86
C ARG A 74 -17.40 6.06 2.75
N ASN A 75 -17.53 7.40 2.83
CA ASN A 75 -16.87 8.31 3.78
C ASN A 75 -15.45 7.90 4.21
N TRP A 76 -14.45 8.20 3.37
CA TRP A 76 -13.07 7.99 3.77
C TRP A 76 -12.50 9.18 4.54
N LYS A 77 -11.60 8.90 5.48
CA LYS A 77 -10.81 9.90 6.19
C LYS A 77 -9.46 10.05 5.49
N PRO A 78 -9.05 11.28 5.14
CA PRO A 78 -7.80 11.53 4.43
C PRO A 78 -6.57 11.48 5.37
N GLU A 79 -6.78 11.33 6.67
CA GLU A 79 -5.76 11.37 7.71
C GLU A 79 -5.40 9.97 8.18
N ALA A 80 -4.10 9.74 8.41
CA ALA A 80 -3.62 8.51 9.02
C ALA A 80 -4.02 8.47 10.51
N VAL A 81 -4.38 7.30 11.01
CA VAL A 81 -4.60 7.12 12.46
C VAL A 81 -3.28 7.05 13.22
N THR A 82 -2.20 6.66 12.54
CA THR A 82 -0.85 6.58 13.09
C THR A 82 -0.22 7.97 13.14
N PRO A 83 0.22 8.46 14.32
CA PRO A 83 0.87 9.76 14.46
C PRO A 83 2.09 9.90 13.53
N PRO A 84 2.26 11.05 12.87
CA PRO A 84 3.40 11.26 11.98
C PRO A 84 4.73 11.28 12.73
N PRO A 85 5.86 10.97 12.05
CA PRO A 85 7.19 11.18 12.61
C PRO A 85 7.41 12.64 13.06
N SER A 86 8.15 12.86 14.14
CA SER A 86 8.32 14.20 14.74
C SER A 86 9.01 15.22 13.84
N TRP A 87 9.81 14.75 12.86
CA TRP A 87 10.57 15.60 11.95
C TRP A 87 9.78 16.09 10.72
N ILE A 88 8.49 15.78 10.57
CA ILE A 88 7.72 16.20 9.37
C ILE A 88 7.65 17.73 9.17
N GLY A 89 7.82 18.51 10.24
CA GLY A 89 7.88 19.97 10.19
C GLY A 89 9.26 20.55 9.80
N MET A 90 10.26 19.70 9.60
CA MET A 90 11.63 20.12 9.29
C MET A 90 11.71 20.84 7.93
N SER A 91 12.33 22.02 7.91
CA SER A 91 12.58 22.78 6.70
C SER A 91 13.80 22.27 5.92
N PRO A 92 13.95 22.56 4.62
CA PRO A 92 15.16 22.19 3.87
C PRO A 92 16.47 22.74 4.48
N PRO A 93 16.55 23.99 4.98
CA PRO A 93 17.71 24.45 5.74
C PRO A 93 18.04 23.58 6.97
N GLN A 94 17.02 23.24 7.79
CA GLN A 94 17.23 22.39 8.98
C GLN A 94 17.71 20.98 8.60
N ALA A 95 17.18 20.40 7.53
CA ALA A 95 17.61 19.09 7.05
C ALA A 95 19.06 19.10 6.54
N ARG A 96 19.47 20.17 5.83
CA ARG A 96 20.86 20.36 5.39
C ARG A 96 21.81 20.53 6.57
N GLU A 97 21.40 21.28 7.58
CA GLU A 97 22.19 21.48 8.80
C GLU A 97 22.37 20.15 9.55
N ALA A 98 21.30 19.39 9.79
CA ALA A 98 21.39 18.08 10.41
C ALA A 98 22.34 17.12 9.67
N GLN A 99 22.29 17.13 8.33
CA GLN A 99 23.20 16.33 7.51
C GLN A 99 24.66 16.81 7.60
N ARG A 100 24.89 18.12 7.63
CA ARG A 100 26.23 18.72 7.79
C ARG A 100 26.81 18.37 9.16
N SER A 101 26.06 18.59 10.24
CA SER A 101 26.51 18.26 11.60
C SER A 101 26.84 16.77 11.74
N PHE A 102 26.07 15.89 11.07
CA PHE A 102 26.39 14.46 11.01
C PHE A 102 27.71 14.18 10.29
N GLN A 103 27.97 14.82 9.14
CA GLN A 103 29.20 14.66 8.37
C GLN A 103 30.43 15.15 9.16
N GLU A 104 30.32 16.29 9.85
CA GLU A 104 31.37 16.85 10.70
C GLU A 104 31.69 15.94 11.88
N LYS A 105 30.68 15.44 12.61
CA LYS A 105 30.86 14.47 13.70
C LYS A 105 31.53 13.19 13.21
N ARG A 106 31.14 12.69 12.03
CA ARG A 106 31.74 11.51 11.43
C ARG A 106 33.20 11.75 11.02
N ALA A 107 33.51 12.91 10.45
CA ALA A 107 34.87 13.29 10.06
C ALA A 107 35.78 13.45 11.28
N ALA A 108 35.31 14.10 12.35
CA ALA A 108 36.05 14.25 13.60
C ALA A 108 36.42 12.90 14.23
N ARG A 109 35.46 11.97 14.30
CA ARG A 109 35.70 10.59 14.78
C ARG A 109 36.71 9.84 13.89
N ALA A 110 36.59 9.98 12.56
CA ALA A 110 37.53 9.33 11.63
C ALA A 110 38.96 9.89 11.77
N ALA A 111 39.11 11.15 12.17
CA ALA A 111 40.39 11.81 12.42
C ALA A 111 40.96 11.54 13.83
N GLY A 112 40.33 10.69 14.65
CA GLY A 112 40.77 10.41 16.03
C GLY A 112 40.51 11.55 17.03
N GLY A 113 39.75 12.57 16.63
CA GLY A 113 39.36 13.68 17.49
C GLY A 113 38.08 13.37 18.27
N ASN A 114 37.99 13.88 19.51
CA ASN A 114 36.71 13.93 20.21
C ASN A 114 35.73 14.81 19.40
N PRO A 115 34.47 14.37 19.19
CA PRO A 115 33.47 15.19 18.50
C PRO A 115 33.32 16.55 19.20
N PRO A 116 33.16 17.66 18.46
CA PRO A 116 32.89 18.96 19.06
C PRO A 116 31.63 18.87 19.93
N GLY A 117 31.76 19.17 21.23
CA GLY A 117 30.71 19.06 22.25
C GLY A 117 30.78 17.81 23.16
N SER A 118 31.78 16.95 23.00
CA SER A 118 31.99 15.81 23.90
C SER A 118 32.74 16.26 25.15
N ALA A 119 32.20 15.99 26.35
CA ALA A 119 32.90 16.22 27.61
C ALA A 119 34.21 15.40 27.65
N PRO A 120 35.32 15.95 28.17
CA PRO A 120 36.59 15.23 28.20
C PRO A 120 36.53 14.13 29.27
N GLY A 121 36.67 12.85 28.89
CA GLY A 121 37.05 11.78 29.83
C GLY A 121 36.41 10.40 29.75
N ALA A 122 35.69 10.00 28.69
CA ALA A 122 35.08 8.67 28.63
C ALA A 122 35.51 7.88 27.39
N ASP A 123 36.69 7.23 27.44
CA ASP A 123 36.97 5.94 26.74
C ASP A 123 38.47 5.56 26.76
N ALA A 124 39.04 5.40 27.95
CA ALA A 124 40.31 4.70 28.10
C ALA A 124 40.08 3.42 28.92
N GLY A 125 39.69 2.32 28.28
CA GLY A 125 39.71 1.01 28.96
C GLY A 125 38.79 -0.12 28.48
N ALA A 126 38.10 -0.03 27.33
CA ALA A 126 37.26 -1.15 26.88
C ALA A 126 38.06 -2.23 26.11
N PRO A 127 37.99 -3.52 26.50
CA PRO A 127 38.67 -4.61 25.78
C PRO A 127 38.02 -4.88 24.41
N PRO A 128 38.75 -5.47 23.44
CA PRO A 128 38.21 -5.70 22.10
C PRO A 128 37.01 -6.66 22.11
N PRO A 129 36.00 -6.45 21.23
CA PRO A 129 34.81 -7.28 21.20
C PRO A 129 35.11 -8.70 20.69
N ARG A 130 34.44 -9.69 21.27
CA ARG A 130 34.54 -11.09 20.86
C ARG A 130 33.89 -11.31 19.48
N PRO A 131 34.36 -12.28 18.67
CA PRO A 131 33.80 -12.53 17.34
C PRO A 131 32.34 -12.99 17.45
N GLY A 132 31.41 -12.26 16.83
CA GLY A 132 29.97 -12.58 16.79
C GLY A 132 29.04 -11.45 17.23
N ASN A 133 29.54 -10.49 18.03
CA ASN A 133 28.80 -9.29 18.40
C ASN A 133 29.27 -8.11 17.53
N ILE A 134 28.55 -7.80 16.46
CA ILE A 134 28.59 -6.43 15.90
C ILE A 134 27.61 -5.62 16.74
N PRO A 135 28.05 -4.75 17.67
CA PRO A 135 27.13 -3.90 18.40
C PRO A 135 26.33 -3.08 17.39
N ALA A 136 25.01 -3.02 17.58
CA ALA A 136 24.16 -2.07 16.87
C ALA A 136 24.79 -0.69 17.02
N LYS A 137 25.02 0.02 15.90
CA LYS A 137 25.58 1.38 15.97
C LYS A 137 24.72 2.20 16.93
N PRO A 138 25.30 2.91 17.91
CA PRO A 138 24.54 3.82 18.76
C PRO A 138 23.70 4.76 17.87
N LEU A 139 22.43 4.95 18.21
CA LEU A 139 21.46 5.75 17.41
C LEU A 139 21.99 7.17 17.10
N GLU A 140 22.87 7.72 17.93
CA GLU A 140 23.57 9.00 17.73
C GLU A 140 24.53 9.04 16.53
N ASN A 141 24.86 7.89 15.93
CA ASN A 141 25.80 7.76 14.80
C ASN A 141 25.12 7.38 13.48
N ALA A 142 23.79 7.39 13.44
CA ALA A 142 23.04 7.02 12.24
C ALA A 142 22.86 8.23 11.32
N ASN A 143 22.95 8.00 10.01
CA ASN A 143 22.75 9.04 9.01
C ASN A 143 21.29 9.56 9.12
N PRO A 144 21.07 10.88 9.31
CA PRO A 144 19.73 11.43 9.51
C PRO A 144 18.73 11.03 8.44
N LEU A 145 19.11 11.05 7.16
CA LEU A 145 18.22 10.65 6.06
C LEU A 145 17.87 9.16 6.10
N GLN A 146 18.82 8.31 6.53
CA GLN A 146 18.57 6.86 6.65
C GLN A 146 17.61 6.56 7.80
N GLU A 147 17.77 7.24 8.95
CA GLU A 147 16.86 7.09 10.08
C GLU A 147 15.47 7.62 9.77
N GLN A 148 15.37 8.82 9.19
CA GLN A 148 14.09 9.36 8.72
C GLN A 148 13.41 8.42 7.72
N GLY A 149 14.17 7.83 6.80
CA GLY A 149 13.63 6.83 5.87
C GLY A 149 13.15 5.56 6.57
N ARG A 150 13.86 5.07 7.59
CA ARG A 150 13.46 3.92 8.41
C ARG A 150 12.16 4.23 9.16
N GLU A 151 12.10 5.36 9.84
CA GLU A 151 10.92 5.80 10.58
C GLU A 151 9.71 6.01 9.67
N LEU A 152 9.91 6.61 8.49
CA LEU A 152 8.84 6.82 7.52
C LEU A 152 8.24 5.50 7.01
N ARG A 153 9.09 4.50 6.72
CA ARG A 153 8.62 3.15 6.35
C ARG A 153 7.89 2.47 7.49
N ASN A 154 8.44 2.53 8.70
CA ASN A 154 7.81 1.95 9.88
C ASN A 154 6.44 2.59 10.16
N TRP A 155 6.34 3.92 10.05
CA TRP A 155 5.08 4.66 10.19
C TRP A 155 4.02 4.16 9.19
N TRP A 156 4.37 4.04 7.90
CA TRP A 156 3.38 3.62 6.91
C TRP A 156 2.99 2.14 7.07
N ILE A 157 3.93 1.28 7.45
CA ILE A 157 3.64 -0.13 7.80
C ILE A 157 2.69 -0.20 8.99
N GLU A 158 2.92 0.60 10.03
CA GLU A 158 1.99 0.70 11.17
C GLU A 158 0.60 1.12 10.69
N GLU A 159 0.49 2.17 9.89
CA GLU A 159 -0.79 2.64 9.36
C GLU A 159 -1.54 1.54 8.61
N MET A 160 -0.86 0.82 7.71
CA MET A 160 -1.48 -0.30 6.99
C MET A 160 -1.92 -1.45 7.93
N LEU A 161 -1.24 -1.65 9.06
CA LEU A 161 -1.58 -2.66 10.06
C LEU A 161 -2.77 -2.27 10.94
N VAL A 162 -2.93 -0.98 11.28
CA VAL A 162 -3.91 -0.53 12.29
C VAL A 162 -5.12 0.21 11.72
N THR A 163 -5.06 0.67 10.46
CA THR A 163 -6.16 1.43 9.83
C THR A 163 -7.46 0.62 9.75
N ASP A 164 -8.57 1.33 9.90
CA ASP A 164 -9.94 0.84 9.67
C ASP A 164 -10.38 1.01 8.20
N GLN A 165 -9.54 1.60 7.35
CA GLN A 165 -9.83 1.90 5.95
C GLN A 165 -8.74 1.34 5.01
N PRO A 166 -8.60 0.01 4.93
CA PRO A 166 -7.51 -0.60 4.18
C PRO A 166 -7.54 -0.27 2.67
N LEU A 167 -8.71 0.03 2.08
CA LEU A 167 -8.80 0.49 0.69
C LEU A 167 -8.09 1.85 0.49
N VAL A 168 -8.14 2.75 1.45
CA VAL A 168 -7.48 4.06 1.35
C VAL A 168 -5.97 3.87 1.24
N GLU A 169 -5.38 3.01 2.07
CA GLU A 169 -3.95 2.72 2.01
C GLU A 169 -3.56 1.89 0.78
N ARG A 170 -4.43 0.99 0.32
CA ARG A 170 -4.23 0.28 -0.96
C ARG A 170 -4.21 1.25 -2.14
N MET A 171 -5.11 2.24 -2.16
CA MET A 171 -5.11 3.31 -3.15
C MET A 171 -3.90 4.22 -3.00
N ALA A 172 -3.48 4.58 -1.78
CA ALA A 172 -2.28 5.37 -1.55
C ALA A 172 -1.02 4.64 -2.07
N LEU A 173 -0.93 3.33 -1.86
CA LEU A 173 0.15 2.50 -2.42
C LEU A 173 0.08 2.43 -3.96
N PHE A 174 -1.12 2.30 -4.54
CA PHE A 174 -1.32 2.39 -5.98
C PHE A 174 -0.85 3.74 -6.53
N TRP A 175 -1.22 4.85 -5.91
CA TRP A 175 -0.82 6.20 -6.33
C TRP A 175 0.68 6.42 -6.19
N HIS A 176 1.30 5.92 -5.11
CA HIS A 176 2.75 5.96 -4.94
C HIS A 176 3.50 5.14 -6.01
N ASN A 177 2.87 4.08 -6.51
CA ASN A 177 3.40 3.30 -7.64
C ASN A 177 3.12 3.97 -9.00
N HIS A 178 1.99 4.67 -9.13
CA HIS A 178 1.60 5.35 -10.36
C HIS A 178 2.42 6.64 -10.55
N PHE A 179 2.43 7.52 -9.55
CA PHE A 179 3.20 8.76 -9.49
C PHE A 179 4.51 8.55 -8.73
N THR A 180 5.40 7.78 -9.36
CA THR A 180 6.59 7.27 -8.71
C THR A 180 7.50 8.38 -8.17
N SER A 181 7.94 8.23 -6.92
CA SER A 181 9.00 9.01 -6.30
C SER A 181 9.77 8.17 -5.27
N GLY A 182 11.08 8.41 -5.15
CA GLY A 182 11.99 7.65 -4.30
C GLY A 182 12.79 8.53 -3.35
N LEU A 183 12.84 8.15 -2.07
CA LEU A 183 13.51 8.93 -1.01
C LEU A 183 15.00 9.12 -1.30
N GLN A 184 15.70 8.12 -1.89
CA GLN A 184 17.12 8.28 -2.23
C GLN A 184 17.40 9.44 -3.20
N LYS A 185 16.50 9.70 -4.16
CA LYS A 185 16.64 10.80 -5.13
C LYS A 185 16.06 12.10 -4.58
N VAL A 186 14.91 12.05 -3.88
CA VAL A 186 14.28 13.24 -3.28
C VAL A 186 15.12 13.84 -2.14
N ARG A 187 15.82 12.98 -1.38
CA ARG A 187 16.71 13.33 -0.26
C ARG A 187 16.10 14.25 0.79
N PHE A 188 14.79 14.14 1.02
CA PHE A 188 14.07 14.94 1.99
C PHE A 188 12.80 14.23 2.42
N ALA A 189 12.88 13.54 3.55
CA ALA A 189 11.80 12.72 4.07
C ALA A 189 10.49 13.49 4.34
N PRO A 190 10.49 14.76 4.80
CA PRO A 190 9.25 15.54 4.93
C PRO A 190 8.44 15.64 3.63
N ALA A 191 9.09 15.78 2.47
CA ALA A 191 8.38 15.82 1.20
C ALA A 191 7.77 14.46 0.84
N MET A 192 8.47 13.35 1.09
CA MET A 192 7.94 12.00 0.85
C MET A 192 6.71 11.71 1.73
N TYR A 193 6.74 12.12 3.01
CA TYR A 193 5.58 12.03 3.90
C TYR A 193 4.38 12.84 3.35
N ARG A 194 4.61 14.10 2.97
CA ARG A 194 3.55 14.97 2.44
C ARG A 194 2.95 14.42 1.14
N GLN A 195 3.76 13.85 0.28
CA GLN A 195 3.29 13.20 -0.95
C GLN A 195 2.45 11.94 -0.65
N ASN A 196 2.84 11.13 0.34
CA ASN A 196 2.01 10.01 0.79
C ASN A 196 0.66 10.49 1.37
N ALA A 197 0.67 11.57 2.16
CA ALA A 197 -0.57 12.18 2.67
C ALA A 197 -1.44 12.76 1.54
N LEU A 198 -0.84 13.33 0.49
CA LEU A 198 -1.52 13.74 -0.73
C LEU A 198 -2.23 12.55 -1.40
N PHE A 199 -1.54 11.41 -1.55
CA PHE A 199 -2.13 10.20 -2.11
C PHE A 199 -3.28 9.65 -1.27
N ARG A 200 -3.15 9.66 0.05
CA ARG A 200 -4.23 9.28 0.98
C ARG A 200 -5.44 10.21 0.85
N ARG A 201 -5.21 11.53 0.78
CA ARG A 201 -6.27 12.52 0.62
C ARG A 201 -7.10 12.29 -0.65
N HIS A 202 -6.43 11.95 -1.76
CA HIS A 202 -7.09 11.70 -3.05
C HIS A 202 -7.35 10.22 -3.34
N ALA A 203 -7.22 9.34 -2.35
CA ALA A 203 -7.34 7.88 -2.53
C ALA A 203 -8.61 7.49 -3.28
N LEU A 204 -9.76 8.05 -2.88
CA LEU A 204 -11.06 7.87 -3.53
C LEU A 204 -11.62 9.19 -4.11
N GLY A 205 -10.74 10.19 -4.29
CA GLY A 205 -11.09 11.54 -4.72
C GLY A 205 -11.17 11.69 -6.24
N ASN A 206 -10.65 12.80 -6.74
CA ASN A 206 -10.69 13.16 -8.15
C ASN A 206 -9.30 13.03 -8.78
N PHE A 207 -9.17 12.23 -9.85
CA PHE A 207 -7.87 12.04 -10.52
C PHE A 207 -7.36 13.32 -11.18
N ALA A 208 -8.23 14.14 -11.75
CA ALA A 208 -7.82 15.40 -12.38
C ALA A 208 -7.25 16.38 -11.34
N THR A 209 -7.82 16.41 -10.13
CA THR A 209 -7.26 17.19 -9.02
C THR A 209 -5.92 16.63 -8.56
N LEU A 210 -5.83 15.31 -8.36
CA LEU A 210 -4.57 14.65 -7.97
C LEU A 210 -3.46 14.90 -8.99
N LEU A 211 -3.75 14.82 -10.29
CA LEU A 211 -2.80 15.07 -11.37
C LEU A 211 -2.24 16.50 -11.34
N ARG A 212 -3.07 17.49 -11.01
CA ARG A 212 -2.64 18.89 -10.87
C ARG A 212 -1.83 19.12 -9.60
N GLU A 213 -2.22 18.51 -8.49
CA GLU A 213 -1.49 18.63 -7.23
C GLU A 213 -0.13 17.93 -7.28
N ILE A 214 -0.03 16.74 -7.89
CA ILE A 214 1.24 16.01 -8.00
C ILE A 214 2.24 16.72 -8.92
N ALA A 215 1.77 17.42 -9.97
CA ALA A 215 2.64 18.22 -10.83
C ALA A 215 3.32 19.38 -10.07
N ARG A 216 2.75 19.81 -8.94
CA ARG A 216 3.29 20.84 -8.05
C ARG A 216 3.91 20.27 -6.76
N ASP A 217 3.90 18.95 -6.59
CA ASP A 217 4.34 18.31 -5.36
C ASP A 217 5.87 18.42 -5.18
N PRO A 218 6.37 18.78 -3.98
CA PRO A 218 7.80 18.92 -3.75
C PRO A 218 8.64 17.64 -3.91
N ALA A 219 8.08 16.45 -3.63
CA ALA A 219 8.80 15.22 -3.87
C ALA A 219 8.89 14.94 -5.37
N MET A 220 7.81 15.14 -6.12
CA MET A 220 7.77 14.96 -7.58
C MET A 220 8.73 15.92 -8.31
N LEU A 221 8.69 17.21 -7.96
CA LEU A 221 9.57 18.24 -8.55
C LEU A 221 11.05 17.99 -8.29
N ARG A 222 11.40 17.32 -7.18
CA ARG A 222 12.78 16.88 -6.91
C ARG A 222 13.10 15.57 -7.62
N TYR A 223 12.17 14.63 -7.64
CA TYR A 223 12.39 13.30 -8.18
C TYR A 223 12.57 13.32 -9.71
N LEU A 224 11.84 14.16 -10.41
CA LEU A 224 11.94 14.30 -11.88
C LEU A 224 12.63 15.59 -12.31
N ASP A 225 13.44 16.18 -11.40
CA ASP A 225 14.28 17.34 -11.66
C ASP A 225 13.53 18.59 -12.17
N GLY A 226 12.20 18.62 -11.99
CA GLY A 226 11.32 19.71 -12.40
C GLY A 226 11.65 21.04 -11.72
N ALA A 227 12.16 21.01 -10.48
CA ALA A 227 12.61 22.21 -9.77
C ALA A 227 13.81 22.92 -10.43
N GLN A 228 14.47 22.28 -11.40
CA GLN A 228 15.59 22.83 -12.18
C GLN A 228 15.15 23.29 -13.57
N ASN A 229 13.89 23.08 -13.96
CA ASN A 229 13.37 23.38 -15.29
C ASN A 229 13.22 24.90 -15.48
N ARG A 230 14.00 25.47 -16.41
CA ARG A 230 13.97 26.91 -16.72
C ARG A 230 13.88 27.12 -18.22
N ALA A 231 13.35 28.26 -18.66
CA ALA A 231 13.28 28.60 -20.09
C ALA A 231 14.64 28.50 -20.80
N SER A 232 15.72 28.92 -20.13
CA SER A 232 17.09 28.84 -20.66
C SER A 232 17.69 27.43 -20.66
N GLN A 233 17.12 26.51 -19.88
CA GLN A 233 17.57 25.12 -19.78
C GLN A 233 16.35 24.20 -19.53
N PRO A 234 15.57 23.91 -20.57
CA PRO A 234 14.39 23.06 -20.44
C PRO A 234 14.77 21.65 -19.98
N ASN A 235 14.04 21.11 -19.01
CA ASN A 235 14.21 19.75 -18.50
C ASN A 235 13.00 18.90 -18.88
N GLU A 236 13.25 17.88 -19.71
CA GLU A 236 12.21 17.01 -20.27
C GLU A 236 11.75 15.88 -19.35
N ASN A 237 12.44 15.60 -18.24
CA ASN A 237 12.19 14.41 -17.42
C ASN A 237 10.74 14.34 -16.95
N PHE A 238 10.23 15.39 -16.28
CA PHE A 238 8.84 15.42 -15.82
C PHE A 238 7.84 15.32 -16.99
N ALA A 239 8.09 16.03 -18.09
CA ALA A 239 7.21 16.00 -19.26
C ALA A 239 7.13 14.59 -19.87
N ARG A 240 8.27 13.91 -20.01
CA ARG A 240 8.32 12.54 -20.54
C ARG A 240 7.54 11.58 -19.66
N GLU A 241 7.78 11.56 -18.35
CA GLU A 241 7.07 10.65 -17.44
C GLU A 241 5.58 11.00 -17.33
N LEU A 242 5.22 12.28 -17.39
CA LEU A 242 3.81 12.71 -17.42
C LEU A 242 3.08 12.09 -18.60
N LEU A 243 3.64 12.17 -19.81
CA LEU A 243 3.03 11.61 -21.02
C LEU A 243 3.09 10.08 -21.04
N GLU A 244 4.24 9.49 -20.75
CA GLU A 244 4.50 8.06 -20.88
C GLU A 244 3.89 7.24 -19.75
N LEU A 245 4.15 7.64 -18.51
CA LEU A 245 3.89 6.79 -17.34
C LEU A 245 2.66 7.19 -16.56
N PHE A 246 2.25 8.46 -16.61
CA PHE A 246 1.15 8.96 -15.78
C PHE A 246 -0.15 9.17 -16.56
N THR A 247 -0.09 9.41 -17.88
CA THR A 247 -1.29 9.77 -18.66
C THR A 247 -1.51 8.95 -19.93
N LEU A 248 -0.75 9.12 -21.00
CA LEU A 248 -1.11 8.60 -22.32
C LEU A 248 -0.60 7.18 -22.59
N GLY A 249 0.50 6.80 -21.95
CA GLY A 249 1.23 5.60 -22.33
C GLY A 249 2.21 5.84 -23.48
N GLU A 250 3.22 5.00 -23.56
CA GLU A 250 4.20 5.00 -24.65
C GLU A 250 3.54 4.92 -26.04
N GLY A 251 4.06 5.66 -27.01
CA GLY A 251 3.59 5.65 -28.40
C GLY A 251 2.38 6.55 -28.70
N HIS A 252 1.91 7.34 -27.74
CA HIS A 252 0.73 8.21 -27.89
C HIS A 252 1.03 9.72 -27.93
N TYR A 253 2.30 10.09 -28.08
CA TYR A 253 2.82 11.45 -28.16
C TYR A 253 4.10 11.47 -29.01
N SER A 254 4.49 12.64 -29.49
CA SER A 254 5.74 12.85 -30.22
C SER A 254 6.83 13.44 -29.32
N GLU A 255 8.09 13.41 -29.78
CA GLU A 255 9.18 14.12 -29.10
C GLU A 255 8.94 15.64 -29.03
N ALA A 256 8.26 16.21 -30.03
CA ALA A 256 7.88 17.63 -30.02
C ALA A 256 6.90 17.95 -28.88
N ASP A 257 5.99 17.02 -28.55
CA ASP A 257 5.06 17.18 -27.42
C ASP A 257 5.82 17.18 -26.08
N ILE A 258 6.85 16.34 -25.93
CA ILE A 258 7.71 16.33 -24.73
C ILE A 258 8.38 17.69 -24.57
N LYS A 259 8.99 18.22 -25.63
CA LYS A 259 9.66 19.53 -25.61
C LYS A 259 8.69 20.67 -25.31
N ALA A 260 7.50 20.65 -25.93
CA ALA A 260 6.47 21.65 -25.69
C ALA A 260 5.99 21.63 -24.23
N ALA A 261 5.72 20.45 -23.68
CA ALA A 261 5.36 20.29 -22.28
C ALA A 261 6.49 20.71 -21.34
N ALA A 262 7.75 20.35 -21.61
CA ALA A 262 8.90 20.76 -20.82
C ALA A 262 9.03 22.29 -20.74
N ARG A 263 8.85 22.99 -21.87
CA ARG A 263 8.80 24.47 -21.91
C ARG A 263 7.65 25.01 -21.09
N ALA A 264 6.46 24.42 -21.18
CA ALA A 264 5.27 24.85 -20.44
C ALA A 264 5.40 24.68 -18.91
N PHE A 265 6.17 23.70 -18.44
CA PHE A 265 6.45 23.53 -17.01
C PHE A 265 7.65 24.34 -16.50
N SER A 266 8.33 25.13 -17.35
CA SER A 266 9.49 25.93 -16.92
C SER A 266 9.09 26.96 -15.86
N GLY A 267 10.00 27.25 -14.93
CA GLY A 267 9.75 28.16 -13.82
C GLY A 267 8.93 27.55 -12.67
N TRP A 268 8.45 26.32 -12.78
CA TRP A 268 7.88 25.58 -11.65
C TRP A 268 9.01 25.09 -10.75
N GLY A 269 9.08 25.57 -9.52
CA GLY A 269 10.20 25.32 -8.63
C GLY A 269 9.80 25.14 -7.17
N LEU A 270 10.82 25.13 -6.33
CA LEU A 270 10.67 25.02 -4.88
C LEU A 270 11.31 26.20 -4.18
N ASP A 271 10.59 26.76 -3.21
CA ASP A 271 11.16 27.75 -2.31
C ASP A 271 12.28 27.10 -1.46
N PRO A 272 13.52 27.62 -1.49
CA PRO A 272 14.65 27.00 -0.79
C PRO A 272 14.55 27.01 0.74
N GLN A 273 13.69 27.86 1.32
CA GLN A 273 13.52 28.02 2.76
C GLN A 273 12.41 27.12 3.29
N THR A 274 11.28 27.04 2.59
CA THR A 274 10.13 26.25 3.04
C THR A 274 10.06 24.87 2.38
N GLY A 275 10.67 24.71 1.20
CA GLY A 275 10.54 23.52 0.37
C GLY A 275 9.15 23.36 -0.25
N ALA A 276 8.32 24.41 -0.22
CA ALA A 276 7.00 24.44 -0.86
C ALA A 276 7.13 24.78 -2.35
N PHE A 277 6.10 24.43 -3.12
CA PHE A 277 5.97 24.86 -4.52
C PHE A 277 6.02 26.38 -4.63
N ARG A 278 6.75 26.86 -5.65
CA ARG A 278 6.77 28.26 -6.04
C ARG A 278 6.94 28.37 -7.55
N PHE A 279 6.11 29.20 -8.17
CA PHE A 279 6.29 29.59 -9.57
C PHE A 279 7.26 30.79 -9.66
N TYR A 280 8.19 30.71 -10.61
CA TYR A 280 9.19 31.73 -10.90
C TYR A 280 8.96 32.28 -12.33
N PRO A 281 8.15 33.34 -12.48
CA PRO A 281 7.78 33.86 -13.80
C PRO A 281 8.98 34.23 -14.68
N GLY A 282 10.04 34.79 -14.09
CA GLY A 282 11.27 35.15 -14.83
C GLY A 282 12.09 33.95 -15.34
N ALA A 283 11.75 32.73 -14.92
CA ALA A 283 12.35 31.50 -15.43
C ALA A 283 11.39 30.69 -16.31
N HIS A 284 10.18 31.22 -16.57
CA HIS A 284 9.17 30.61 -17.41
C HIS A 284 9.31 31.05 -18.86
N ASP A 285 9.08 30.12 -19.77
CA ASP A 285 9.06 30.33 -21.20
C ASP A 285 7.64 30.73 -21.65
N THR A 286 7.45 32.00 -22.00
CA THR A 286 6.18 32.56 -22.50
C THR A 286 6.06 32.50 -24.04
N GLY A 287 6.98 31.81 -24.71
CA GLY A 287 6.91 31.63 -26.15
C GLY A 287 5.78 30.68 -26.53
N ALA A 288 5.23 30.83 -27.74
CA ALA A 288 4.23 29.91 -28.26
C ALA A 288 4.74 28.46 -28.28
N LYS A 289 3.86 27.52 -27.92
CA LYS A 289 4.09 26.08 -27.81
C LYS A 289 2.97 25.37 -28.56
N THR A 290 3.29 24.30 -29.26
CA THR A 290 2.29 23.40 -29.86
C THR A 290 2.36 22.08 -29.13
N PHE A 291 1.26 21.69 -28.49
CA PHE A 291 1.16 20.46 -27.71
C PHE A 291 -0.12 19.71 -28.09
N LEU A 292 0.04 18.48 -28.58
CA LEU A 292 -1.05 17.60 -29.00
C LEU A 292 -2.09 18.30 -29.87
N GLY A 293 -1.62 19.09 -30.85
CA GLY A 293 -2.46 19.82 -31.81
C GLY A 293 -3.07 21.13 -31.32
N ARG A 294 -2.77 21.57 -30.08
CA ARG A 294 -3.13 22.92 -29.60
C ARG A 294 -1.92 23.83 -29.58
N THR A 295 -2.08 25.05 -30.08
CA THR A 295 -1.01 26.06 -30.14
C THR A 295 -1.41 27.31 -29.36
N GLY A 296 -0.48 27.83 -28.57
CA GLY A 296 -0.66 29.07 -27.80
C GLY A 296 0.51 29.31 -26.85
N ASP A 297 0.43 30.34 -26.02
CA ASP A 297 1.34 30.48 -24.88
C ASP A 297 0.88 29.54 -23.74
N LEU A 298 1.09 28.23 -23.96
CA LEU A 298 0.63 27.20 -23.05
C LEU A 298 1.50 27.16 -21.79
N ASP A 299 0.87 27.10 -20.63
CA ASP A 299 1.53 26.84 -19.35
C ASP A 299 1.35 25.38 -18.89
N GLY A 300 2.00 25.02 -17.77
CA GLY A 300 1.90 23.66 -17.23
C GLY A 300 0.47 23.25 -16.86
N GLY A 301 -0.41 24.19 -16.50
CA GLY A 301 -1.84 23.92 -16.28
C GLY A 301 -2.55 23.55 -17.58
N ASP A 302 -2.31 24.30 -18.65
CA ASP A 302 -2.89 24.03 -19.97
C ASP A 302 -2.50 22.64 -20.49
N ILE A 303 -1.24 22.23 -20.30
CA ILE A 303 -0.77 20.89 -20.66
C ILE A 303 -1.60 19.81 -19.95
N LEU A 304 -1.83 19.97 -18.64
CA LEU A 304 -2.62 19.01 -17.86
C LEU A 304 -4.09 18.97 -18.33
N ASP A 305 -4.67 20.12 -18.67
CA ASP A 305 -6.04 20.19 -19.16
C ASP A 305 -6.19 19.55 -20.55
N VAL A 306 -5.20 19.73 -21.44
CA VAL A 306 -5.15 19.02 -22.73
C VAL A 306 -5.07 17.51 -22.53
N LEU A 307 -4.24 17.04 -21.58
CA LEU A 307 -4.14 15.62 -21.26
C LEU A 307 -5.45 15.06 -20.71
N LEU A 308 -6.10 15.76 -19.77
CA LEU A 308 -7.37 15.32 -19.19
C LEU A 308 -8.52 15.28 -20.21
N ALA A 309 -8.46 16.11 -21.25
CA ALA A 309 -9.42 16.09 -22.35
C ALA A 309 -9.27 14.87 -23.29
N ARG A 310 -8.11 14.20 -23.31
CA ARG A 310 -7.84 13.04 -24.17
C ARG A 310 -8.51 11.77 -23.59
N PRO A 311 -9.28 11.00 -24.38
CA PRO A 311 -9.84 9.72 -23.94
C PRO A 311 -8.79 8.75 -23.40
N ARG A 312 -7.61 8.76 -24.04
CA ARG A 312 -6.50 7.88 -23.73
C ARG A 312 -6.03 7.99 -22.27
N THR A 313 -6.07 9.19 -21.68
CA THR A 313 -5.68 9.40 -20.27
C THR A 313 -6.55 8.58 -19.32
N ALA A 314 -7.86 8.55 -19.55
CA ALA A 314 -8.78 7.74 -18.76
C ALA A 314 -8.57 6.23 -19.01
N GLU A 315 -8.42 5.82 -20.27
CA GLU A 315 -8.17 4.42 -20.63
C GLU A 315 -6.89 3.87 -19.98
N PHE A 316 -5.81 4.66 -20.01
CA PHE A 316 -4.54 4.29 -19.43
C PHE A 316 -4.62 4.12 -17.92
N LEU A 317 -5.25 5.07 -17.22
CA LEU A 317 -5.46 4.98 -15.77
C LEU A 317 -6.32 3.77 -15.40
N VAL A 318 -7.46 3.60 -16.10
CA VAL A 318 -8.36 2.46 -15.87
C VAL A 318 -7.66 1.14 -16.14
N GLY A 319 -6.82 1.04 -17.18
CA GLY A 319 -6.03 -0.16 -17.44
C GLY A 319 -5.00 -0.48 -16.35
N LYS A 320 -4.47 0.54 -15.65
CA LYS A 320 -3.64 0.33 -14.45
C LYS A 320 -4.46 -0.14 -13.25
N LEU A 321 -5.61 0.50 -12.97
CA LEU A 321 -6.51 0.08 -11.89
C LEU A 321 -7.10 -1.32 -12.11
N TRP A 322 -7.39 -1.69 -13.35
CA TRP A 322 -7.83 -3.03 -13.72
C TRP A 322 -6.81 -4.11 -13.33
N ARG A 323 -5.52 -3.87 -13.60
CA ARG A 323 -4.43 -4.77 -13.21
C ARG A 323 -4.21 -4.83 -11.71
N GLU A 324 -4.53 -3.76 -11.00
CA GLU A 324 -4.43 -3.71 -9.54
C GLU A 324 -5.53 -4.51 -8.85
N PHE A 325 -6.77 -4.43 -9.35
CA PHE A 325 -7.95 -4.94 -8.65
C PHE A 325 -8.68 -6.10 -9.32
N VAL A 326 -8.64 -6.23 -10.64
CA VAL A 326 -9.47 -7.21 -11.38
C VAL A 326 -8.61 -8.37 -11.87
N SER A 327 -7.70 -8.12 -12.82
CA SER A 327 -6.95 -9.17 -13.53
C SER A 327 -5.69 -8.62 -14.20
N LEU A 328 -4.64 -9.46 -14.29
CA LEU A 328 -3.42 -9.13 -15.05
C LEU A 328 -3.67 -9.04 -16.56
N LYS A 329 -4.76 -9.63 -17.05
CA LYS A 329 -5.14 -9.60 -18.46
C LYS A 329 -6.12 -8.44 -18.71
N PRO A 330 -5.72 -7.38 -19.44
CA PRO A 330 -6.62 -6.28 -19.76
C PRO A 330 -7.74 -6.74 -20.69
N HIS A 331 -8.94 -6.21 -20.49
CA HIS A 331 -10.07 -6.40 -21.39
C HIS A 331 -10.45 -5.06 -22.01
N ASP A 332 -9.99 -4.81 -23.24
CA ASP A 332 -10.06 -3.49 -23.88
C ASP A 332 -11.48 -2.90 -23.93
N GLY A 333 -12.48 -3.74 -24.16
CA GLY A 333 -13.90 -3.31 -24.15
C GLY A 333 -14.34 -2.79 -22.78
N GLU A 334 -13.94 -3.48 -21.71
CA GLU A 334 -14.29 -3.07 -20.34
C GLU A 334 -13.48 -1.87 -19.88
N ILE A 335 -12.20 -1.79 -20.27
CA ILE A 335 -11.36 -0.61 -20.00
C ILE A 335 -11.97 0.63 -20.64
N LYS A 336 -12.40 0.56 -21.90
CA LYS A 336 -13.05 1.69 -22.58
C LYS A 336 -14.39 2.06 -21.93
N ARG A 337 -15.21 1.07 -21.57
CA ARG A 337 -16.48 1.29 -20.87
C ARG A 337 -16.27 2.02 -19.53
N LEU A 338 -15.35 1.51 -18.70
CA LEU A 338 -15.02 2.09 -17.40
C LEU A 338 -14.32 3.45 -17.53
N ALA A 339 -13.48 3.65 -18.55
CA ALA A 339 -12.91 4.96 -18.86
C ALA A 339 -14.00 5.97 -19.24
N GLY A 340 -15.06 5.54 -19.93
CA GLY A 340 -16.26 6.34 -20.17
C GLY A 340 -16.94 6.78 -18.87
N VAL A 341 -17.09 5.87 -17.89
CA VAL A 341 -17.62 6.20 -16.55
C VAL A 341 -16.75 7.24 -15.86
N LEU A 342 -15.44 7.04 -15.82
CA LEU A 342 -14.50 7.98 -15.18
C LEU A 342 -14.61 9.38 -15.79
N ARG A 343 -14.63 9.48 -17.13
CA ARG A 343 -14.73 10.77 -17.82
C ARG A 343 -16.10 11.43 -17.64
N GLY A 344 -17.18 10.65 -17.76
CA GLY A 344 -18.55 11.16 -17.55
C GLY A 344 -18.77 11.65 -16.11
N ALA A 345 -18.03 11.09 -15.15
CA ALA A 345 -18.01 11.54 -13.76
C ALA A 345 -16.93 12.61 -13.47
N ASN A 346 -16.42 13.31 -14.48
CA ASN A 346 -15.40 14.36 -14.33
C ASN A 346 -14.15 13.91 -13.56
N TYR A 347 -13.69 12.68 -13.80
CA TYR A 347 -12.56 12.04 -13.13
C TYR A 347 -12.72 11.74 -11.63
N GLU A 348 -13.96 11.70 -11.12
CA GLU A 348 -14.25 11.14 -9.80
C GLU A 348 -13.97 9.62 -9.77
N LEU A 349 -13.15 9.18 -8.80
CA LEU A 349 -12.74 7.78 -8.69
C LEU A 349 -13.83 6.90 -8.09
N ARG A 350 -14.66 7.41 -7.19
CA ARG A 350 -15.72 6.61 -6.53
C ARG A 350 -16.69 5.97 -7.54
N PRO A 351 -17.27 6.70 -8.52
CA PRO A 351 -18.10 6.10 -9.55
C PRO A 351 -17.38 5.03 -10.37
N LEU A 352 -16.11 5.27 -10.72
CA LEU A 352 -15.29 4.29 -11.44
C LEU A 352 -15.08 3.02 -10.61
N LEU A 353 -14.65 3.14 -9.36
CA LEU A 353 -14.38 1.99 -8.48
C LEU A 353 -15.66 1.20 -8.19
N LYS A 354 -16.80 1.89 -8.01
CA LYS A 354 -18.11 1.24 -7.87
C LYS A 354 -18.44 0.42 -9.13
N ALA A 355 -18.32 1.02 -10.31
CA ALA A 355 -18.59 0.34 -11.57
C ALA A 355 -17.60 -0.82 -11.85
N MET A 356 -16.35 -0.70 -11.40
CA MET A 356 -15.32 -1.73 -11.53
C MET A 356 -15.60 -2.93 -10.62
N PHE A 357 -15.92 -2.70 -9.35
CA PHE A 357 -16.17 -3.79 -8.40
C PHE A 357 -17.54 -4.45 -8.60
N ALA A 358 -18.48 -3.77 -9.26
CA ALA A 358 -19.75 -4.33 -9.70
C ALA A 358 -19.66 -5.10 -11.03
N ALA A 359 -18.56 -4.97 -11.79
CA ALA A 359 -18.41 -5.61 -13.09
C ALA A 359 -18.42 -7.14 -12.97
N GLU A 360 -19.01 -7.82 -13.96
CA GLU A 360 -19.07 -9.28 -14.02
C GLU A 360 -17.67 -9.89 -13.95
N ALA A 361 -16.70 -9.34 -14.69
CA ALA A 361 -15.31 -9.78 -14.66
C ALA A 361 -14.66 -9.72 -13.27
N PHE A 362 -15.05 -8.78 -12.40
CA PHE A 362 -14.57 -8.74 -11.01
C PHE A 362 -15.26 -9.80 -10.14
N ARG A 363 -16.54 -10.05 -10.39
CA ARG A 363 -17.36 -10.98 -9.59
C ARG A 363 -17.25 -12.44 -10.02
N ASP A 364 -16.72 -12.69 -11.20
CA ASP A 364 -16.52 -14.03 -11.75
C ASP A 364 -15.72 -14.91 -10.77
N PRO A 365 -16.21 -16.11 -10.41
CA PRO A 365 -15.44 -17.08 -9.63
C PRO A 365 -14.04 -17.35 -10.18
N ALA A 366 -13.84 -17.30 -11.51
CA ALA A 366 -12.55 -17.47 -12.17
C ALA A 366 -11.56 -16.33 -11.88
N SER A 367 -12.04 -15.17 -11.43
CA SER A 367 -11.20 -14.06 -10.98
C SER A 367 -10.65 -14.27 -9.57
N ARG A 368 -11.15 -15.23 -8.79
CA ARG A 368 -10.64 -15.53 -7.45
C ARG A 368 -9.26 -16.19 -7.55
N GLY A 369 -8.26 -15.62 -6.87
CA GLY A 369 -6.89 -16.10 -6.97
C GLY A 369 -6.19 -15.69 -8.27
N GLY A 370 -6.80 -14.82 -9.08
CA GLY A 370 -6.25 -14.38 -10.37
C GLY A 370 -5.13 -13.33 -10.28
N LEU A 371 -4.82 -12.79 -9.10
CA LEU A 371 -3.68 -11.89 -8.89
C LEU A 371 -2.75 -12.41 -7.78
N ILE A 372 -1.49 -12.01 -7.85
CA ILE A 372 -0.47 -12.32 -6.86
C ILE A 372 -0.41 -11.20 -5.82
N LYS A 373 -0.38 -11.55 -4.53
CA LYS A 373 -0.17 -10.60 -3.44
C LYS A 373 1.22 -9.95 -3.59
N SER A 374 1.28 -8.63 -3.65
CA SER A 374 2.56 -7.91 -3.56
C SER A 374 3.25 -8.19 -2.22
N PRO A 375 4.58 -7.97 -2.09
CA PRO A 375 5.27 -8.19 -0.81
C PRO A 375 4.65 -7.44 0.38
N VAL A 376 4.16 -6.21 0.17
CA VAL A 376 3.43 -5.46 1.21
C VAL A 376 2.15 -6.17 1.60
N GLU A 377 1.33 -6.59 0.62
CA GLU A 377 0.07 -7.30 0.89
C GLU A 377 0.28 -8.64 1.57
N LEU A 378 1.32 -9.39 1.18
CA LEU A 378 1.66 -10.65 1.82
C LEU A 378 2.04 -10.43 3.28
N VAL A 379 2.97 -9.51 3.55
CA VAL A 379 3.53 -9.33 4.90
C VAL A 379 2.54 -8.63 5.83
N VAL A 380 2.00 -7.47 5.44
CA VAL A 380 1.00 -6.75 6.24
C VAL A 380 -0.24 -7.62 6.44
N GLY A 381 -0.71 -8.26 5.37
CA GLY A 381 -1.93 -9.06 5.45
C GLY A 381 -1.78 -10.29 6.32
N THR A 382 -0.63 -10.97 6.29
CA THR A 382 -0.40 -12.10 7.19
C THR A 382 -0.38 -11.65 8.66
N VAL A 383 0.26 -10.52 8.98
CA VAL A 383 0.30 -10.02 10.36
C VAL A 383 -1.09 -9.62 10.85
N ARG A 384 -1.88 -8.89 10.05
CA ARG A 384 -3.26 -8.51 10.39
C ARG A 384 -4.16 -9.72 10.61
N LEU A 385 -4.12 -10.65 9.66
CA LEU A 385 -4.98 -11.82 9.62
C LEU A 385 -4.78 -12.72 10.83
N LEU A 386 -3.53 -12.91 11.25
CA LEU A 386 -3.21 -13.71 12.44
C LEU A 386 -3.51 -13.00 13.76
N GLY A 387 -3.84 -11.71 13.76
CA GLY A 387 -4.17 -10.94 14.97
C GLY A 387 -3.03 -10.87 16.00
N LEU A 388 -1.79 -10.96 15.53
CA LEU A 388 -0.60 -11.07 16.38
C LEU A 388 -0.09 -9.70 16.82
N PRO A 389 0.66 -9.64 17.94
CA PRO A 389 1.47 -8.46 18.25
C PRO A 389 2.35 -8.11 17.05
N VAL A 390 2.35 -6.84 16.66
CA VAL A 390 3.07 -6.35 15.47
C VAL A 390 4.57 -6.68 15.62
N PRO A 391 5.16 -7.50 14.73
CA PRO A 391 6.59 -7.74 14.74
C PRO A 391 7.36 -6.42 14.53
N GLU A 392 8.63 -6.39 14.90
CA GLU A 392 9.47 -5.21 14.69
C GLU A 392 9.38 -4.74 13.21
N LYS A 393 8.79 -3.56 13.00
CA LYS A 393 8.42 -3.04 11.68
C LYS A 393 9.61 -2.93 10.73
N THR A 394 10.80 -2.64 11.25
CA THR A 394 12.04 -2.61 10.45
C THR A 394 12.34 -3.97 9.82
N ARG A 395 12.06 -5.08 10.51
CA ARG A 395 12.22 -6.43 9.97
C ARG A 395 11.20 -6.72 8.88
N LEU A 396 9.96 -6.27 9.06
CA LEU A 396 8.92 -6.37 8.03
C LEU A 396 9.32 -5.59 6.78
N ALA A 397 9.78 -4.34 6.93
CA ALA A 397 10.28 -3.52 5.82
C ALA A 397 11.45 -4.20 5.08
N ARG A 398 12.41 -4.78 5.81
CA ARG A 398 13.53 -5.53 5.20
C ARG A 398 13.05 -6.77 4.46
N ALA A 399 12.06 -7.49 4.97
CA ALA A 399 11.49 -8.65 4.29
C ALA A 399 10.79 -8.24 2.99
N MET A 400 9.99 -7.17 3.01
CA MET A 400 9.36 -6.62 1.80
C MET A 400 10.41 -6.16 0.78
N GLN A 401 11.47 -5.48 1.23
CA GLN A 401 12.59 -5.08 0.39
C GLN A 401 13.30 -6.28 -0.26
N ALA A 402 13.56 -7.35 0.49
CA ALA A 402 14.17 -8.57 -0.03
C ALA A 402 13.32 -9.28 -1.09
N MET A 403 12.00 -9.04 -1.07
CA MET A 403 11.04 -9.53 -2.06
C MET A 403 10.76 -8.51 -3.20
N GLY A 404 11.47 -7.39 -3.22
CA GLY A 404 11.43 -6.42 -4.32
C GLY A 404 10.50 -5.22 -4.12
N GLN A 405 9.89 -5.05 -2.95
CA GLN A 405 9.01 -3.89 -2.68
C GLN A 405 9.40 -3.19 -1.37
N ASN A 406 10.17 -2.10 -1.48
CA ASN A 406 10.57 -1.28 -0.35
C ASN A 406 9.76 0.03 -0.35
N PRO A 407 8.79 0.24 0.56
CA PRO A 407 7.99 1.46 0.57
C PRO A 407 8.86 2.73 0.55
N PHE A 408 8.44 3.74 -0.22
CA PHE A 408 9.20 4.97 -0.52
C PHE A 408 10.48 4.81 -1.36
N GLU A 409 10.81 3.61 -1.85
CA GLU A 409 11.96 3.36 -2.72
C GLU A 409 11.59 2.45 -3.90
N PRO A 410 10.78 2.93 -4.87
CA PRO A 410 10.56 2.22 -6.13
C PRO A 410 11.88 2.04 -6.91
N PRO A 411 12.05 0.93 -7.66
CA PRO A 411 13.33 0.60 -8.30
C PRO A 411 13.73 1.57 -9.43
N ASN A 412 12.76 2.18 -10.11
CA ASN A 412 12.95 3.18 -11.14
C ASN A 412 11.65 3.97 -11.35
N VAL A 413 11.64 4.92 -12.29
CA VAL A 413 10.51 5.82 -12.59
C VAL A 413 9.21 5.10 -13.00
N LYS A 414 9.28 3.84 -13.48
CA LYS A 414 8.12 3.00 -13.83
C LYS A 414 7.43 2.40 -12.59
N GLY A 415 7.98 2.61 -11.40
CA GLY A 415 7.48 2.05 -10.15
C GLY A 415 7.89 0.59 -9.97
N TRP A 416 7.11 -0.14 -9.19
CA TRP A 416 7.18 -1.60 -9.09
C TRP A 416 6.36 -2.26 -10.20
N PRO A 417 6.92 -3.28 -10.88
CA PRO A 417 6.29 -3.92 -12.04
C PRO A 417 4.97 -4.64 -11.72
N GLY A 418 4.81 -5.17 -10.50
CA GLY A 418 3.57 -5.86 -10.11
C GLY A 418 3.41 -7.27 -10.70
N GLY A 419 2.27 -7.90 -10.41
CA GLY A 419 1.87 -9.17 -11.03
C GLY A 419 2.87 -10.31 -10.89
N GLU A 420 3.16 -11.00 -12.00
CA GLU A 420 4.06 -12.15 -12.04
C GLU A 420 5.50 -11.81 -11.66
N ALA A 421 5.92 -10.55 -11.79
CA ALA A 421 7.26 -10.11 -11.41
C ALA A 421 7.55 -10.24 -9.90
N TRP A 422 6.52 -10.44 -9.07
CA TRP A 422 6.69 -10.78 -7.66
C TRP A 422 7.25 -12.18 -7.42
N ILE A 423 7.16 -13.07 -8.41
CA ILE A 423 7.55 -14.47 -8.31
C ILE A 423 8.79 -14.72 -9.17
N THR A 424 9.89 -15.02 -8.50
CA THR A 424 11.14 -15.53 -9.07
C THR A 424 11.61 -16.68 -8.19
N THR A 425 12.58 -17.48 -8.64
CA THR A 425 13.17 -18.55 -7.82
C THR A 425 13.64 -18.04 -6.46
N ASN A 426 14.24 -16.85 -6.41
CA ASN A 426 14.71 -16.25 -5.16
C ASN A 426 13.57 -15.68 -4.31
N THR A 427 12.66 -14.89 -4.90
CA THR A 427 11.58 -14.26 -4.13
C THR A 427 10.57 -15.28 -3.60
N LEU A 428 10.34 -16.39 -4.30
CA LEU A 428 9.48 -17.47 -3.81
C LEU A 428 10.02 -18.08 -2.50
N LEU A 429 11.33 -18.34 -2.44
CA LEU A 429 11.99 -18.80 -1.22
C LEU A 429 11.86 -17.77 -0.08
N MET A 430 12.11 -16.48 -0.36
CA MET A 430 11.99 -15.42 0.63
C MET A 430 10.56 -15.28 1.18
N ARG A 431 9.55 -15.45 0.31
CA ARG A 431 8.13 -15.45 0.68
C ARG A 431 7.80 -16.61 1.63
N GLN A 432 8.26 -17.82 1.33
CA GLN A 432 8.07 -18.96 2.24
C GLN A 432 8.80 -18.77 3.58
N GLN A 433 10.03 -18.25 3.54
CA GLN A 433 10.81 -17.98 4.74
C GLN A 433 10.16 -16.96 5.67
N ILE A 434 9.62 -15.85 5.14
CA ILE A 434 8.96 -14.85 5.99
C ILE A 434 7.66 -15.40 6.59
N LEU A 435 6.87 -16.17 5.83
CA LEU A 435 5.64 -16.78 6.33
C LEU A 435 5.93 -17.80 7.44
N ARG A 436 6.93 -18.66 7.23
CA ARG A 436 7.42 -19.59 8.26
C ARG A 436 7.94 -18.83 9.48
N ARG A 437 8.70 -17.75 9.32
CA ARG A 437 9.18 -16.94 10.45
C ARG A 437 8.05 -16.27 11.22
N ILE A 438 7.01 -15.80 10.54
CA ILE A 438 5.83 -15.25 11.20
C ILE A 438 5.18 -16.34 12.06
N VAL A 439 4.95 -17.53 11.50
CA VAL A 439 4.44 -18.70 12.25
C VAL A 439 5.36 -19.06 13.42
N GLU A 440 6.67 -19.15 13.22
CA GLU A 440 7.62 -19.53 14.28
C GLU A 440 7.70 -18.48 15.39
N ALA A 441 7.71 -17.18 15.05
CA ALA A 441 7.71 -16.09 16.04
C ALA A 441 6.49 -16.15 16.96
N THR A 442 5.37 -16.69 16.47
CA THR A 442 4.18 -16.92 17.31
C THR A 442 4.30 -18.08 18.28
N SER A 443 5.14 -19.07 17.98
CA SER A 443 5.34 -20.27 18.79
C SER A 443 6.33 -20.06 19.96
N VAL A 444 7.29 -19.14 19.82
CA VAL A 444 8.38 -18.93 20.79
C VAL A 444 8.02 -17.98 21.93
N ALA A 445 7.09 -17.04 21.72
CA ALA A 445 6.70 -16.05 22.74
C ALA A 445 6.06 -16.65 24.02
N ALA A 446 5.69 -17.93 24.02
CA ALA A 446 5.12 -18.61 25.19
C ALA A 446 6.17 -19.12 26.20
N ALA A 447 7.48 -19.03 25.90
CA ALA A 447 8.51 -19.50 26.82
C ALA A 447 8.72 -18.60 28.05
N ASP A 448 8.21 -17.36 28.04
CA ASP A 448 8.43 -16.36 29.11
C ASP A 448 7.18 -16.03 29.94
N ASP A 449 5.98 -16.52 29.59
CA ASP A 449 4.71 -16.14 30.25
C ASP A 449 4.04 -17.26 31.08
N GLY A 450 4.80 -18.22 31.60
CA GLY A 450 4.31 -19.26 32.52
C GLY A 450 4.70 -19.01 33.99
N PRO A 451 3.78 -19.07 34.98
CA PRO A 451 4.13 -18.97 36.39
C PRO A 451 4.71 -20.32 36.84
N GLY A 452 6.02 -20.48 36.76
CA GLY A 452 6.66 -21.72 37.21
C GLY A 452 8.09 -21.84 36.74
N GLY A 453 9.01 -21.30 37.55
CA GLY A 453 10.41 -21.70 37.48
C GLY A 453 10.49 -23.19 37.77
N MET A 454 10.68 -24.01 36.73
CA MET A 454 11.00 -25.41 36.89
C MET A 454 12.50 -25.51 37.19
N THR A 455 12.83 -25.56 38.48
CA THR A 455 14.15 -25.94 38.99
C THR A 455 14.51 -27.33 38.42
N PRO A 456 15.69 -27.53 37.81
CA PRO A 456 16.14 -28.88 37.47
C PRO A 456 16.34 -29.69 38.76
N PRO A 457 15.99 -31.00 38.81
CA PRO A 457 16.23 -31.81 39.98
C PRO A 457 17.73 -32.08 40.16
N GLY A 458 18.18 -31.79 41.38
CA GLY A 458 19.38 -32.28 42.07
C GLY A 458 20.46 -33.03 41.28
N MET A 459 21.62 -32.39 41.15
CA MET A 459 22.93 -33.03 41.20
C MET A 459 23.90 -32.09 41.93
N MET A 460 24.03 -32.27 43.25
CA MET A 460 25.15 -31.74 44.02
C MET A 460 26.25 -32.81 44.10
N PRO A 461 27.50 -32.50 43.72
CA PRO A 461 28.66 -33.22 44.24
C PRO A 461 29.02 -32.68 45.64
N PRO A 462 29.53 -33.52 46.56
CA PRO A 462 29.70 -33.17 47.95
C PRO A 462 31.02 -32.42 48.20
N GLY A 463 30.95 -31.42 49.08
CA GLY A 463 32.13 -30.89 49.79
C GLY A 463 32.51 -29.46 49.42
N MET A 464 32.02 -28.49 50.19
CA MET A 464 32.81 -27.37 50.74
C MET A 464 31.92 -26.51 51.65
N ALA A 465 32.38 -26.31 52.88
CA ALA A 465 31.70 -25.54 53.92
C ALA A 465 31.54 -24.05 53.54
N PRO A 466 30.49 -23.35 54.03
CA PRO A 466 30.28 -21.95 53.70
C PRO A 466 31.23 -21.03 54.50
N LYS A 467 31.93 -20.13 53.80
CA LYS A 467 32.59 -18.98 54.43
C LYS A 467 31.56 -17.88 54.71
N PRO A 468 31.51 -17.30 55.92
CA PRO A 468 30.58 -16.23 56.24
C PRO A 468 31.13 -14.86 55.84
N GLY A 469 30.25 -14.01 55.28
CA GLY A 469 30.43 -12.56 55.25
C GLY A 469 30.62 -11.94 53.88
N ARG A 470 29.56 -11.37 53.29
CA ARG A 470 29.26 -9.94 53.38
C ARG A 470 28.07 -9.58 52.48
N ARG A 471 27.09 -8.96 53.13
CA ARG A 471 26.12 -7.97 52.64
C ARG A 471 25.06 -8.44 51.65
N ALA A 472 23.89 -8.64 52.26
CA ALA A 472 22.58 -8.31 51.74
C ALA A 472 22.51 -6.91 51.11
N ASP A 473 21.43 -6.72 50.36
CA ASP A 473 20.92 -5.50 49.73
C ASP A 473 21.49 -5.12 48.36
N ARG A 474 21.02 -5.86 47.35
CA ARG A 474 20.39 -5.26 46.16
C ARG A 474 19.53 -6.27 45.41
N ARG A 475 18.44 -6.71 46.04
CA ARG A 475 17.27 -7.22 45.31
C ARG A 475 16.22 -6.13 45.39
N GLU A 476 16.21 -5.25 44.39
CA GLU A 476 15.00 -4.59 43.94
C GLU A 476 15.25 -3.91 42.59
N GLN A 477 14.38 -4.23 41.64
CA GLN A 477 14.09 -3.53 40.39
C GLN A 477 15.17 -3.59 39.29
N MET A 478 15.27 -4.75 38.64
CA MET A 478 15.52 -4.81 37.19
C MET A 478 14.21 -5.22 36.53
N GLU A 479 13.62 -4.32 35.73
CA GLU A 479 12.54 -4.68 34.79
C GLU A 479 13.04 -5.75 33.81
N PRO A 480 12.17 -6.69 33.40
CA PRO A 480 12.55 -7.71 32.43
C PRO A 480 12.81 -7.05 31.06
N ASP A 481 14.03 -7.23 30.57
CA ASP A 481 14.50 -6.82 29.24
C ASP A 481 13.73 -7.58 28.14
N PRO A 482 12.94 -6.92 27.26
CA PRO A 482 12.07 -7.58 26.30
C PRO A 482 12.83 -7.90 25.00
N ARG A 483 13.97 -8.58 25.11
CA ARG A 483 14.70 -9.06 23.93
C ARG A 483 14.17 -10.44 23.51
N PRO A 484 13.92 -10.69 22.21
CA PRO A 484 13.58 -12.02 21.74
C PRO A 484 14.73 -12.99 22.04
N VAL A 485 14.39 -14.12 22.66
CA VAL A 485 15.34 -15.17 23.05
C VAL A 485 15.89 -15.88 21.80
N GLU A 486 17.06 -15.47 21.33
CA GLU A 486 17.84 -16.26 20.37
C GLU A 486 18.56 -17.40 21.13
N GLY A 487 18.26 -18.66 20.78
CA GLY A 487 19.08 -19.82 21.20
C GLY A 487 18.37 -21.06 21.76
N ARG A 488 17.04 -21.22 21.69
CA ARG A 488 16.38 -22.50 22.04
C ARG A 488 16.22 -23.43 20.83
N SER A 489 16.35 -24.73 21.08
CA SER A 489 16.15 -25.81 20.10
C SER A 489 14.75 -25.77 19.49
N LEU A 490 14.68 -25.55 18.17
CA LEU A 490 13.46 -25.35 17.36
C LEU A 490 12.75 -26.68 16.97
N ARG A 491 12.82 -27.74 17.77
CA ARG A 491 12.08 -28.99 17.45
C ARG A 491 10.59 -28.75 17.66
N GLY A 492 9.86 -28.47 16.58
CA GLY A 492 8.40 -28.23 16.55
C GLY A 492 8.00 -26.81 16.12
N ALA A 493 8.94 -25.87 16.03
CA ALA A 493 8.68 -24.53 15.53
C ALA A 493 8.29 -24.58 14.04
N GLY A 494 7.13 -24.01 13.69
CA GLY A 494 6.59 -24.02 12.33
C GLY A 494 5.55 -25.09 12.02
N MET A 495 5.15 -25.93 12.99
CA MET A 495 4.03 -26.89 12.83
C MET A 495 2.67 -26.30 13.25
N SER A 496 2.66 -25.27 14.09
CA SER A 496 1.43 -24.61 14.57
C SER A 496 1.66 -23.12 14.77
N ALA A 497 0.68 -22.29 14.38
CA ALA A 497 0.66 -20.85 14.57
C ALA A 497 -0.16 -20.46 15.81
N ARG A 498 0.31 -19.50 16.61
CA ARG A 498 -0.56 -18.82 17.59
C ARG A 498 -1.56 -17.99 16.81
N LEU A 499 -2.81 -18.07 17.24
CA LEU A 499 -3.87 -17.25 16.70
C LEU A 499 -4.14 -16.12 17.68
N GLY A 500 -4.22 -14.91 17.15
CA GLY A 500 -4.59 -13.72 17.91
C GLY A 500 -6.04 -13.81 18.40
N PRO A 501 -6.45 -12.91 19.31
CA PRO A 501 -7.80 -12.91 19.88
C PRO A 501 -8.91 -12.87 18.82
N SER A 502 -8.67 -12.21 17.68
CA SER A 502 -9.61 -12.10 16.56
C SER A 502 -9.90 -13.42 15.85
N LEU A 503 -9.05 -14.43 16.04
CA LEU A 503 -9.19 -15.77 15.46
C LEU A 503 -9.55 -16.84 16.50
N SER A 504 -9.72 -16.46 17.77
CA SER A 504 -10.11 -17.38 18.84
C SER A 504 -11.49 -17.96 18.58
N GLY A 505 -11.60 -19.29 18.60
CA GLY A 505 -12.87 -20.00 18.38
C GLY A 505 -13.34 -20.09 16.93
N VAL A 506 -12.54 -19.61 15.95
CA VAL A 506 -12.85 -19.81 14.53
C VAL A 506 -12.47 -21.23 14.11
N ASP A 507 -13.40 -21.93 13.47
CA ASP A 507 -13.18 -23.30 13.02
C ASP A 507 -12.24 -23.39 11.80
N VAL A 508 -11.65 -24.57 11.59
CA VAL A 508 -10.70 -24.83 10.49
C VAL A 508 -11.33 -24.59 9.11
N PRO A 509 -12.59 -24.99 8.81
CA PRO A 509 -13.21 -24.69 7.53
C PRO A 509 -13.33 -23.18 7.25
N THR A 510 -13.74 -22.38 8.23
CA THR A 510 -13.85 -20.92 8.10
C THR A 510 -12.47 -20.28 7.93
N LEU A 511 -11.47 -20.73 8.69
CA LEU A 511 -10.08 -20.28 8.51
C LEU A 511 -9.57 -20.60 7.10
N THR A 512 -9.81 -21.82 6.61
CA THR A 512 -9.40 -22.24 5.26
C THR A 512 -10.01 -21.34 4.19
N ARG A 513 -11.33 -21.10 4.27
CA ARG A 513 -12.04 -20.25 3.32
C ARG A 513 -11.63 -18.77 3.43
N ALA A 514 -11.28 -18.29 4.63
CA ALA A 514 -10.81 -16.91 4.81
C ALA A 514 -9.38 -16.71 4.26
N LEU A 515 -8.48 -17.66 4.51
CA LEU A 515 -7.07 -17.58 4.15
C LEU A 515 -6.83 -17.74 2.64
N LEU A 516 -7.53 -18.68 2.02
CA LEU A 516 -7.25 -19.07 0.63
C LEU A 516 -8.36 -18.62 -0.33
N PRO A 517 -8.00 -17.99 -1.47
CA PRO A 517 -8.98 -17.66 -2.49
C PRO A 517 -9.52 -18.86 -3.28
N LEU A 518 -8.83 -19.99 -3.20
CA LEU A 518 -9.14 -21.26 -3.88
C LEU A 518 -8.96 -22.41 -2.87
N PRO A 519 -9.50 -23.62 -3.14
CA PRO A 519 -9.21 -24.79 -2.32
C PRO A 519 -7.69 -25.02 -2.16
N PRO A 520 -7.23 -25.47 -0.99
CA PRO A 520 -5.82 -25.76 -0.77
C PRO A 520 -5.33 -26.84 -1.74
N LEU A 521 -4.09 -26.70 -2.22
CA LEU A 521 -3.46 -27.72 -3.07
C LEU A 521 -3.00 -28.92 -2.24
N SER A 522 -2.60 -28.67 -0.99
CA SER A 522 -2.22 -29.71 -0.03
C SER A 522 -3.37 -29.97 0.94
N PRO A 523 -3.80 -31.22 1.15
CA PRO A 523 -4.84 -31.53 2.12
C PRO A 523 -4.37 -31.19 3.53
N LEU A 524 -5.28 -30.67 4.35
CA LEU A 524 -5.04 -30.48 5.77
C LEU A 524 -5.05 -31.84 6.51
N PRO A 525 -4.27 -31.99 7.59
CA PRO A 525 -4.41 -33.15 8.47
C PRO A 525 -5.85 -33.24 9.03
N ALA A 526 -6.40 -34.45 9.11
CA ALA A 526 -7.81 -34.67 9.45
C ALA A 526 -8.20 -34.19 10.86
N ASP A 527 -7.22 -34.14 11.77
CA ASP A 527 -7.31 -33.75 13.17
C ASP A 527 -6.56 -32.44 13.47
N ALA A 528 -6.16 -31.68 12.44
CA ALA A 528 -5.41 -30.44 12.61
C ALA A 528 -6.16 -29.43 13.45
N GLY A 529 -5.53 -28.96 14.52
CA GLY A 529 -6.02 -27.82 15.28
C GLY A 529 -5.99 -26.52 14.43
N PRO A 530 -6.73 -25.46 14.81
CA PRO A 530 -6.73 -24.18 14.09
C PRO A 530 -5.34 -23.61 13.80
N GLY A 531 -4.41 -23.69 14.76
CA GLY A 531 -3.03 -23.21 14.57
C GLY A 531 -2.21 -24.03 13.57
N GLU A 532 -2.40 -25.35 13.53
CA GLU A 532 -1.72 -26.25 12.59
C GLU A 532 -2.27 -26.08 11.18
N ALA A 533 -3.59 -25.93 11.06
CA ALA A 533 -4.25 -25.61 9.81
C ALA A 533 -3.71 -24.30 9.24
N VAL A 534 -3.67 -23.24 10.04
CA VAL A 534 -3.14 -21.92 9.62
C VAL A 534 -1.67 -22.02 9.20
N ALA A 535 -0.82 -22.69 9.98
CA ALA A 535 0.59 -22.89 9.63
C ALA A 535 0.75 -23.61 8.27
N THR A 536 -0.08 -24.62 8.02
CA THR A 536 -0.09 -25.36 6.75
C THR A 536 -0.58 -24.49 5.59
N LEU A 537 -1.70 -23.79 5.77
CA LEU A 537 -2.33 -22.97 4.73
C LEU A 537 -1.48 -21.77 4.32
N LEU A 538 -0.75 -21.14 5.26
CA LEU A 538 0.17 -20.04 4.94
C LEU A 538 1.31 -20.47 4.01
N LEU A 539 1.71 -21.75 4.07
CA LEU A 539 2.75 -22.32 3.22
C LEU A 539 2.19 -22.89 1.90
N ASP A 540 0.86 -22.96 1.76
CA ASP A 540 0.22 -23.36 0.51
C ASP A 540 0.48 -22.30 -0.60
N PRO A 541 0.87 -22.71 -1.81
CA PRO A 541 1.07 -21.78 -2.93
C PRO A 541 -0.14 -20.87 -3.21
N VAL A 542 -1.37 -21.35 -2.96
CA VAL A 542 -2.61 -20.60 -3.13
C VAL A 542 -2.67 -19.38 -2.20
N TYR A 543 -1.99 -19.41 -1.05
CA TYR A 543 -1.92 -18.26 -0.15
C TYR A 543 -1.18 -17.07 -0.76
N GLN A 544 -0.34 -17.29 -1.78
CA GLN A 544 0.32 -16.20 -2.51
C GLN A 544 -0.65 -15.40 -3.39
N LEU A 545 -1.85 -15.94 -3.64
CA LEU A 545 -2.86 -15.39 -4.53
C LEU A 545 -3.93 -14.61 -3.76
N LYS A 546 -4.65 -13.73 -4.45
CA LYS A 546 -5.81 -12.99 -3.91
C LYS A 546 -6.98 -13.03 -4.90
#